data_AF-A0A3E0TQ82-F1
#
_entry.id   AF-A0A3E0TQ82-F1
#
_cell.length_a   1.000
_cell.length_b   1.000
_cell.length_c   1.000
_cell.angle_alpha   90.00
_cell.angle_beta   90.00
_cell.angle_gamma   90.00
#
_symmetry.space_group_name_H-M   'P 1'
#
loop_
_entity.id
_entity.type
_entity.pdbx_description
1 polymer ?
#
loop_
_entity_poly.entity_id
_entity_poly.type
_entity_poly.pdbx_seq_one_letter_code
_entity_poly.pdbx_strand_id
1 'polypeptide(L)'
;MNNIHLFAAFFIIYFLSGCAVGYEPWAEFQDKLIGKKAWRMEPHRFENAGELIRADYLVAGEGFTHTSVNENGDIIQHWFDAEVLPNFYNKNEMRGHKEWIGKCKFYLVVDPETYVIKSWGHDEGGNPQSCRHWP
;
A
#
# COMPACT_ATOMS: atom_id res chain seq x y z
N MET A 1 -16.39 -40.89 27.10
CA MET A 1 -16.29 -39.78 26.12
C MET A 1 -14.95 -39.92 25.42
N ASN A 2 -14.95 -40.26 24.13
CA ASN A 2 -13.77 -40.70 23.39
C ASN A 2 -12.75 -39.57 23.23
N ASN A 3 -11.52 -39.78 23.71
CA ASN A 3 -10.36 -38.88 23.55
C ASN A 3 -10.12 -38.46 22.08
N ILE A 4 -10.54 -39.28 21.12
CA ILE A 4 -10.45 -39.01 19.67
C ILE A 4 -11.20 -37.73 19.26
N HIS A 5 -12.36 -37.45 19.85
CA HIS A 5 -13.12 -36.23 19.51
C HIS A 5 -12.46 -34.96 20.08
N LEU A 6 -11.73 -35.10 21.19
CA LEU A 6 -11.00 -33.99 21.81
C LEU A 6 -9.78 -33.60 20.95
N PHE A 7 -9.02 -34.58 20.46
CA PHE A 7 -7.87 -34.33 19.57
C PHE A 7 -8.30 -33.75 18.21
N ALA A 8 -9.41 -34.22 17.64
CA ALA A 8 -9.95 -33.67 16.40
C ALA A 8 -10.37 -32.19 16.56
N ALA A 9 -10.97 -31.83 17.69
CA ALA A 9 -11.35 -30.44 17.98
C ALA A 9 -10.14 -29.50 18.09
N PHE A 10 -9.07 -29.92 18.77
CA PHE A 10 -7.84 -29.12 18.85
C PHE A 10 -7.15 -28.93 17.49
N PHE A 11 -7.17 -29.97 16.64
CA PHE A 11 -6.61 -29.89 15.29
C PHE A 11 -7.36 -28.85 14.44
N ILE A 12 -8.70 -28.86 14.47
CA ILE A 12 -9.53 -27.91 13.72
C ILE A 12 -9.30 -26.47 14.19
N ILE A 13 -9.20 -26.22 15.50
CA ILE A 13 -8.97 -24.87 16.04
C ILE A 13 -7.59 -24.33 15.63
N TYR A 14 -6.56 -25.18 15.58
CA TYR A 14 -5.22 -24.78 15.12
C TYR A 14 -5.24 -24.33 13.65
N PHE A 15 -5.92 -25.06 12.77
CA PHE A 15 -6.01 -24.69 11.35
C PHE A 15 -6.88 -23.45 11.09
N LEU A 16 -7.84 -23.15 11.96
CA LEU A 16 -8.69 -21.95 11.84
C LEU A 16 -7.98 -20.66 12.28
N SER A 17 -6.84 -20.75 12.97
CA SER A 17 -6.09 -19.57 13.43
C SER A 17 -5.19 -18.92 12.36
N GLY A 18 -5.03 -19.56 11.20
CA GLY A 18 -4.11 -19.13 10.13
C GLY A 18 -4.58 -17.95 9.26
N CYS A 19 -5.80 -17.44 9.44
CA CYS A 19 -6.35 -16.35 8.63
C CYS A 19 -6.46 -14.99 9.34
N ALA A 20 -5.85 -14.84 10.53
CA ALA A 20 -5.78 -13.55 11.21
C ALA A 20 -4.49 -12.81 10.83
N VAL A 21 -4.31 -12.54 9.53
CA VAL A 21 -3.29 -11.61 9.07
C VAL A 21 -3.80 -10.22 9.43
N GLY A 22 -3.32 -9.69 10.55
CA GLY A 22 -3.88 -8.50 11.20
C GLY A 22 -3.73 -7.26 10.33
N TYR A 23 -4.84 -6.58 10.04
CA TYR A 23 -4.84 -5.31 9.32
C TYR A 23 -3.93 -4.29 10.01
N GLU A 24 -2.90 -3.83 9.31
CA GLU A 24 -2.11 -2.67 9.71
C GLU A 24 -2.56 -1.45 8.89
N PRO A 25 -2.94 -0.34 9.54
CA PRO A 25 -3.24 0.91 8.84
C PRO A 25 -2.06 1.37 7.99
N TRP A 26 -2.33 1.84 6.77
CA TRP A 26 -1.30 2.31 5.84
C TRP A 26 -0.35 3.34 6.46
N ALA A 27 -0.89 4.27 7.26
CA ALA A 27 -0.09 5.30 7.93
C ALA A 27 0.90 4.70 8.92
N GLU A 28 0.49 3.70 9.70
CA GLU A 28 1.37 3.02 10.65
C GLU A 28 2.50 2.27 9.93
N PHE A 29 2.17 1.64 8.79
CA PHE A 29 3.17 0.99 7.94
C PHE A 29 4.21 2.00 7.43
N GLN A 30 3.77 3.16 6.94
CA GLN A 30 4.68 4.20 6.44
C GLN A 30 5.53 4.83 7.56
N ASP A 31 4.96 5.04 8.74
CA ASP A 31 5.69 5.55 9.91
C ASP A 31 6.84 4.60 10.31
N LYS A 32 6.65 3.28 10.19
CA LYS A 32 7.71 2.28 10.42
C LYS A 32 8.85 2.33 9.38
N LEU A 33 8.68 3.04 8.27
CA LEU A 33 9.73 3.23 7.26
C LEU A 33 10.60 4.46 7.54
N ILE A 34 10.14 5.41 8.36
CA ILE A 34 10.93 6.56 8.77
C ILE A 34 12.22 6.10 9.46
N GLY A 35 13.36 6.69 9.08
CA GLY A 35 14.68 6.31 9.55
C GLY A 35 15.30 5.11 8.82
N LYS A 36 14.58 4.44 7.91
CA LYS A 36 15.12 3.39 7.05
C LYS A 36 15.55 3.96 5.70
N LYS A 37 16.42 3.23 4.99
CA LYS A 37 16.79 3.57 3.61
C LYS A 37 15.60 3.41 2.67
N ALA A 38 15.40 4.39 1.79
CA ALA A 38 14.42 4.32 0.72
C ALA A 38 14.71 3.12 -0.19
N TRP A 39 13.67 2.39 -0.59
CA TRP A 39 13.82 1.16 -1.37
C TRP A 39 14.39 1.36 -2.78
N ARG A 40 14.26 2.57 -3.35
CA ARG A 40 14.93 2.96 -4.60
C ARG A 40 15.79 4.19 -4.36
N MET A 41 17.11 4.00 -4.36
CA MET A 41 18.10 5.05 -4.13
C MET A 41 18.28 5.94 -5.38
N GLU A 42 18.16 5.36 -6.57
CA GLU A 42 18.19 6.07 -7.86
C GLU A 42 16.92 5.74 -8.64
N PRO A 43 15.90 6.60 -8.61
CA PRO A 43 14.66 6.28 -9.27
C PRO A 43 14.75 6.68 -10.75
N HIS A 44 15.06 5.72 -11.62
CA HIS A 44 14.90 5.91 -13.05
C HIS A 44 13.41 6.04 -13.38
N ARG A 45 12.99 7.24 -13.77
CA ARG A 45 11.67 7.47 -14.37
C ARG A 45 11.68 6.95 -15.79
N PHE A 46 10.90 5.92 -16.08
CA PHE A 46 10.52 5.63 -17.46
C PHE A 46 9.57 6.74 -17.92
N GLU A 47 9.68 7.17 -19.18
CA GLU A 47 8.95 8.34 -19.73
C GLU A 47 7.46 8.34 -19.39
N ASN A 48 6.83 7.15 -19.35
CA ASN A 48 5.40 6.97 -19.10
C ASN A 48 5.07 6.45 -17.67
N ALA A 49 6.00 6.53 -16.71
CA ALA A 49 5.78 6.01 -15.36
C ALA A 49 4.67 6.80 -14.63
N GLY A 50 3.66 6.09 -14.13
CA GLY A 50 2.47 6.68 -13.50
C GLY A 50 1.36 7.07 -14.49
N GLU A 51 1.59 6.95 -15.80
CA GLU A 51 0.58 7.15 -16.82
C GLU A 51 -0.18 5.85 -17.09
N LEU A 52 -1.51 5.94 -17.14
CA LEU A 52 -2.37 4.80 -17.42
C LEU A 52 -2.40 4.58 -18.94
N ILE A 53 -1.44 3.81 -19.45
CA ILE A 53 -1.49 3.28 -20.81
C ILE A 53 -2.76 2.41 -20.88
N ARG A 54 -3.65 2.66 -21.84
CA ARG A 54 -4.98 2.03 -21.92
C ARG A 54 -4.87 0.51 -21.67
N ALA A 55 -5.25 0.08 -20.47
CA ALA A 55 -5.38 -1.30 -20.07
C ALA A 55 -6.87 -1.61 -19.98
N ASP A 56 -7.30 -2.76 -20.48
CA ASP A 56 -8.70 -3.18 -20.38
C ASP A 56 -9.13 -3.29 -18.90
N TYR A 57 -8.17 -3.50 -17.98
CA TYR A 57 -8.32 -3.47 -16.53
C TYR A 57 -6.94 -3.32 -15.84
N LEU A 58 -6.76 -2.32 -14.97
CA LEU A 58 -5.66 -2.28 -14.00
C LEU A 58 -6.22 -2.77 -12.66
N VAL A 59 -5.93 -4.03 -12.29
CA VAL A 59 -6.44 -4.65 -11.06
C VAL A 59 -5.66 -4.19 -9.84
N ALA A 60 -4.35 -3.96 -9.97
CA ALA A 60 -3.51 -3.29 -8.98
C ALA A 60 -2.21 -2.79 -9.65
N GLY A 61 -1.52 -1.84 -9.01
CA GLY A 61 -0.21 -1.37 -9.44
C GLY A 61 0.43 -0.41 -8.43
N GLU A 62 1.68 -0.67 -8.10
CA GLU A 62 2.56 0.25 -7.38
C GLU A 62 3.62 0.78 -8.35
N GLY A 63 3.89 2.08 -8.32
CA GLY A 63 4.91 2.64 -9.20
C GLY A 63 5.48 3.97 -8.74
N PHE A 64 6.79 4.09 -8.93
CA PHE A 64 7.48 5.37 -8.87
C PHE A 64 6.99 6.26 -10.02
N THR A 65 6.71 7.53 -9.72
CA THR A 65 6.25 8.49 -10.73
C THR A 65 7.37 9.44 -11.12
N HIS A 66 7.93 10.20 -10.17
CA HIS A 66 8.96 11.19 -10.40
C HIS A 66 9.63 11.62 -9.09
N THR A 67 10.74 12.35 -9.19
CA THR A 67 11.34 13.05 -8.05
C THR A 67 11.16 14.55 -8.18
N SER A 68 11.09 15.22 -7.04
CA SER A 68 11.28 16.66 -6.91
C SER A 68 12.25 16.95 -5.76
N VAL A 69 12.61 18.21 -5.54
CA VAL A 69 13.50 18.63 -4.46
C VAL A 69 12.79 19.71 -3.66
N ASN A 70 12.78 19.58 -2.33
CA ASN A 70 12.16 20.57 -1.45
C ASN A 70 13.12 21.75 -1.16
N GLU A 71 12.63 22.75 -0.44
CA GLU A 71 13.43 23.93 -0.07
C GLU A 71 14.66 23.62 0.80
N ASN A 72 14.65 22.48 1.49
CA ASN A 72 15.75 22.02 2.32
C ASN A 72 16.81 21.20 1.54
N GLY A 73 16.61 21.01 0.23
CA GLY A 73 17.47 20.16 -0.60
C GLY A 73 17.22 18.66 -0.48
N ASP A 74 16.15 18.24 0.22
CA ASP A 74 15.78 16.82 0.30
C ASP A 74 15.16 16.35 -1.01
N ILE A 75 15.40 15.08 -1.35
CA ILE A 75 14.75 14.42 -2.48
C ILE A 75 13.33 14.04 -2.05
N ILE A 76 12.33 14.52 -2.78
CA ILE A 76 10.96 14.02 -2.66
C ILE A 76 10.76 12.94 -3.74
N GLN A 77 10.52 11.70 -3.33
CA GLN A 77 10.15 10.61 -4.23
C GLN A 77 8.63 10.45 -4.26
N HIS A 78 8.01 10.61 -5.43
CA HIS A 78 6.57 10.53 -5.61
C HIS A 78 6.14 9.16 -6.16
N TRP A 79 5.09 8.59 -5.58
CA TRP A 79 4.64 7.23 -5.83
C TRP A 79 3.13 7.16 -6.01
N PHE A 80 2.69 6.14 -6.75
CA PHE A 80 1.31 5.70 -6.70
C PHE A 80 1.25 4.26 -6.22
N ASP A 81 0.23 3.96 -5.45
CA ASP A 81 -0.22 2.61 -5.15
C ASP A 81 -1.72 2.57 -5.46
N ALA A 82 -2.18 1.56 -6.18
CA ALA A 82 -3.58 1.49 -6.56
C ALA A 82 -3.98 0.05 -6.61
N GLU A 83 -5.10 -0.28 -5.99
CA GLU A 83 -5.75 -1.57 -6.12
C GLU A 83 -7.22 -1.34 -6.45
N VAL A 84 -7.66 -1.93 -7.57
CA VAL A 84 -9.07 -1.98 -7.97
C VAL A 84 -9.57 -3.36 -7.62
N LEU A 85 -10.16 -3.50 -6.43
CA LEU A 85 -10.76 -4.76 -5.99
C LEU A 85 -12.01 -5.08 -6.85
N PRO A 86 -12.01 -6.18 -7.64
CA PRO A 86 -13.07 -6.46 -8.62
C PRO A 86 -14.47 -6.65 -8.02
N ASN A 87 -14.58 -6.87 -6.70
CA ASN A 87 -15.83 -7.14 -5.99
C ASN A 87 -16.29 -5.99 -5.08
N PHE A 88 -15.70 -4.79 -5.19
CA PHE A 88 -15.95 -3.73 -4.22
C PHE A 88 -17.34 -3.08 -4.33
N TYR A 89 -18.05 -3.27 -5.44
CA TYR A 89 -19.37 -2.66 -5.66
C TYR A 89 -20.33 -3.62 -6.38
N ASN A 90 -20.93 -4.56 -5.65
CA ASN A 90 -22.17 -5.21 -6.09
C ASN A 90 -23.36 -4.40 -5.52
N LYS A 91 -24.25 -3.92 -6.38
CA LYS A 91 -25.46 -3.17 -5.98
C LYS A 91 -26.38 -3.97 -5.03
N ASN A 92 -26.25 -5.29 -5.00
CA ASN A 92 -27.06 -6.19 -4.18
C ASN A 92 -26.27 -6.79 -2.99
N GLU A 93 -24.96 -6.56 -2.91
CA GLU A 93 -24.07 -7.01 -1.82
C GLU A 93 -22.95 -5.97 -1.64
N MET A 94 -23.21 -4.87 -0.95
CA MET A 94 -22.15 -3.91 -0.61
C MET A 94 -21.14 -4.57 0.34
N ARG A 95 -19.97 -4.97 -0.18
CA ARG A 95 -18.81 -5.35 0.65
C ARG A 95 -17.74 -4.27 0.71
N GLY A 96 -17.93 -3.17 -0.01
CA GLY A 96 -16.95 -2.10 -0.14
C GLY A 96 -17.49 -0.70 0.12
N HIS A 97 -16.61 0.12 0.67
CA HIS A 97 -16.79 1.53 1.00
C HIS A 97 -16.44 2.40 -0.21
N LYS A 98 -17.41 3.16 -0.73
CA LYS A 98 -17.24 3.99 -1.94
C LYS A 98 -16.06 4.96 -1.81
N GLU A 99 -15.84 5.47 -0.60
CA GLU A 99 -14.76 6.38 -0.23
C GLU A 99 -13.36 5.79 -0.40
N TRP A 100 -13.21 4.46 -0.52
CA TRP A 100 -11.92 3.80 -0.75
C TRP A 100 -11.57 3.67 -2.23
N ILE A 101 -12.46 4.05 -3.14
CA ILE A 101 -12.21 4.01 -4.58
C ILE A 101 -11.40 5.26 -4.99
N GLY A 102 -10.26 5.06 -5.62
CA GLY A 102 -9.36 6.14 -6.05
C GLY A 102 -7.93 5.67 -6.25
N LYS A 103 -7.04 6.61 -6.56
CA LYS A 103 -5.59 6.36 -6.65
C LYS A 103 -4.95 6.73 -5.31
N CYS A 104 -4.26 5.82 -4.63
CA CYS A 104 -3.36 6.25 -3.56
C CYS A 104 -2.14 6.90 -4.22
N LYS A 105 -1.87 8.15 -3.85
CA LYS A 105 -0.65 8.85 -4.23
C LYS A 105 0.02 9.33 -2.96
N PHE A 106 1.32 9.08 -2.86
CA PHE A 106 2.08 9.41 -1.67
C PHE A 106 3.51 9.78 -2.07
N TYR A 107 4.18 10.50 -1.19
CA TYR A 107 5.58 10.86 -1.37
C TYR A 107 6.40 10.51 -0.14
N LEU A 108 7.68 10.25 -0.38
CA LEU A 108 8.70 10.08 0.65
C LEU A 108 9.66 11.27 0.58
N VAL A 109 9.97 11.88 1.71
CA VAL A 109 11.05 12.87 1.84
C VAL A 109 12.31 12.11 2.25
N VAL A 110 13.34 12.20 1.43
CA VAL A 110 14.53 11.36 1.50
C VAL A 110 15.77 12.24 1.57
N ASP A 111 16.64 11.93 2.53
CA ASP A 111 17.95 12.56 2.64
C ASP A 111 18.81 12.26 1.39
N PRO A 112 19.34 13.28 0.70
CA PRO A 112 20.05 13.08 -0.57
C PRO A 112 21.40 12.37 -0.41
N GLU A 113 22.02 12.43 0.78
CA GLU A 113 23.34 11.85 1.02
C GLU A 113 23.23 10.41 1.54
N THR A 114 22.32 10.19 2.48
CA THR A 114 22.18 8.92 3.21
C THR A 114 21.07 8.03 2.65
N TYR A 115 20.19 8.60 1.81
CA TYR A 115 18.98 7.97 1.28
C TYR A 115 18.01 7.48 2.36
N VAL A 116 18.07 8.07 3.55
CA VAL A 116 17.18 7.76 4.67
C VAL A 116 15.86 8.52 4.53
N ILE A 117 14.75 7.82 4.75
CA ILE A 117 13.41 8.42 4.76
C ILE A 117 13.28 9.29 6.02
N LYS A 118 13.08 10.59 5.83
CA LYS A 118 12.86 11.58 6.90
C LYS A 118 11.39 11.68 7.29
N SER A 119 10.50 11.64 6.29
CA SER A 119 9.06 11.73 6.47
C SER A 119 8.33 11.24 5.21
N TRP A 120 7.00 11.15 5.28
CA TRP A 120 6.15 10.81 4.14
C TRP A 120 4.87 11.67 4.16
N GLY A 121 4.11 11.66 3.07
CA GLY A 121 2.83 12.33 2.99
C GLY A 121 2.02 11.93 1.75
N HIS A 122 0.90 12.61 1.54
CA HIS A 122 0.02 12.36 0.39
C HIS A 122 0.20 13.42 -0.69
N ASP A 123 0.29 12.97 -1.93
CA ASP A 123 0.33 13.85 -3.10
C ASP A 123 -1.05 14.40 -3.44
N GLU A 124 -1.06 15.59 -4.05
CA GLU A 124 -2.28 16.22 -4.53
C GLU A 124 -3.00 15.36 -5.58
N GLY A 125 -4.34 15.35 -5.51
CA GLY A 125 -5.18 14.56 -6.40
C GLY A 125 -5.10 13.05 -6.18
N GLY A 126 -4.50 12.60 -5.07
CA GLY A 126 -4.65 11.24 -4.55
C GLY A 126 -5.87 11.11 -3.62
N ASN A 127 -6.32 9.88 -3.40
CA ASN A 127 -7.29 9.54 -2.35
C ASN A 127 -6.56 8.78 -1.23
N PRO A 128 -6.27 9.42 -0.07
CA PRO A 128 -5.62 8.77 1.06
C PRO A 128 -6.36 7.52 1.58
N GLN A 129 -7.70 7.51 1.45
CA GLN A 129 -8.52 6.37 1.89
C GLN A 129 -8.36 5.14 0.98
N SER A 130 -7.84 5.34 -0.24
CA SER A 130 -7.48 4.27 -1.16
C SER A 130 -6.11 3.64 -0.85
N CYS A 131 -5.31 4.25 0.04
CA CYS A 131 -4.03 3.68 0.45
C CYS A 131 -4.26 2.50 1.39
N ARG A 132 -3.77 1.31 1.01
CA ARG A 132 -4.02 0.06 1.71
C ARG A 132 -2.75 -0.77 1.80
N HIS A 133 -2.48 -1.28 2.99
CA HIS A 133 -1.44 -2.26 3.21
C HIS A 133 -2.12 -3.58 3.58
N TRP A 134 -1.77 -4.64 2.87
CA TRP A 134 -2.18 -6.00 3.19
C TRP A 134 -0.94 -6.74 3.71
N PRO A 135 -0.96 -7.24 4.96
CA PRO A 135 0.18 -7.97 5.53
C PRO A 135 0.35 -9.38 4.97
#